data_AF-A0A8C3LMX0-F1
#
_entry.id   AF-A0A8C3LMX0-F1
#
_cell.length_a   1.000
_cell.length_b   1.000
_cell.length_c   1.000
_cell.angle_alpha   90.00
_cell.angle_beta   90.00
_cell.angle_gamma   90.00
#
_symmetry.space_group_name_H-M   'P 1'
#
loop_
_entity.id
_entity.type
_entity.pdbx_description
1 polymer ?
#
loop_
_entity_poly.entity_id
_entity_poly.type
_entity_poly.pdbx_seq_one_letter_code
_entity_poly.pdbx_strand_id
1 'polypeptide(L)'
;MEMKWLLYVTLLALGTLAAQEHDVGDDDGDDVIDIEDDLDDGVEDVEDSNPESSTPPPAPKVTYRAPVPTGEVYFVESFDKGTLDGWILSKAKKDDTDDEIAKYDGKWEVQDMKDTKLPGDKGLVLVTRAKHHAISSKLSKPFVFDTKPLIIQYEVNFQNGIECGGAYVKLLSKTPELNLDRFHDKTPYTIMFGPDKCGEDYKLHFIFRHKNPKTGKYEEKHAKRPDADLKTYFTDKKTHLYTLVLNPDNSFEILVDQMVVNSGNLLNDMSPPVNPPREIEDPNDQKPEDWDERPKIPDPDAVKPDDWDEDAPAKIADENAVKPEGWLDDEPEYVADPDAEKPEDWDEDMDGEWEAPQIANPKCESAPGCGTWQRPMIDNPNYKGKWKPPMIDNVNYQGIWKPRKIPNPDFFEDLEPFKMTPFSAVGLELWSMTSDIFFDNFIICTERAVADDWANDGWGLKKAADGAAEPGVVGQMMAAAEERPWLWVVYILIVAFPVFLVVLFCCSGKVCISSDNKYSI
;
A
#
# COMPACT_ATOMS: atom_id res chain seq x y z
N MET A 1 -44.69 -23.38 1.54
CA MET A 1 -43.24 -23.22 1.75
C MET A 1 -42.40 -23.89 0.65
N GLU A 2 -43.00 -24.56 -0.33
CA GLU A 2 -42.25 -25.28 -1.38
C GLU A 2 -41.98 -24.47 -2.67
N MET A 3 -42.74 -23.41 -2.96
CA MET A 3 -42.49 -22.57 -4.15
C MET A 3 -41.30 -21.62 -4.03
N LYS A 4 -40.78 -21.38 -2.81
CA LYS A 4 -39.58 -20.54 -2.60
C LYS A 4 -38.27 -21.32 -2.78
N TRP A 5 -38.28 -22.64 -2.62
CA TRP A 5 -37.09 -23.48 -2.79
C TRP A 5 -36.80 -23.78 -4.26
N LEU A 6 -37.83 -23.95 -5.10
CA LEU A 6 -37.63 -24.18 -6.54
C LEU A 6 -37.01 -22.99 -7.29
N LEU A 7 -37.23 -21.76 -6.81
CA LEU A 7 -36.66 -20.54 -7.40
C LEU A 7 -35.17 -20.36 -7.07
N TYR A 8 -34.70 -20.84 -5.91
CA TYR A 8 -33.28 -20.78 -5.56
C TYR A 8 -32.46 -21.86 -6.27
N VAL A 9 -33.02 -23.05 -6.50
CA VAL A 9 -32.33 -24.16 -7.20
C VAL A 9 -32.21 -23.89 -8.71
N THR A 10 -33.16 -23.18 -9.32
CA THR A 10 -33.10 -22.82 -10.75
C THR A 10 -32.10 -21.69 -11.05
N LEU A 11 -31.86 -20.78 -10.09
CA LEU A 11 -30.85 -19.73 -10.23
C LEU A 11 -29.40 -20.22 -10.03
N LEU A 12 -29.20 -21.30 -9.28
CA LEU A 12 -27.88 -21.94 -9.12
C LEU A 12 -27.49 -22.84 -10.31
N ALA A 13 -28.47 -23.40 -11.02
CA ALA A 13 -28.20 -24.29 -12.17
C ALA A 13 -27.86 -23.55 -13.49
N LEU A 14 -28.12 -22.24 -13.58
CA LEU A 14 -27.77 -21.41 -14.75
C LEU A 14 -26.38 -20.75 -14.63
N GLY A 15 -25.71 -20.87 -13.48
CA GLY A 15 -24.38 -20.29 -13.23
C GLY A 15 -23.19 -21.17 -13.61
N THR A 16 -23.41 -22.40 -14.08
CA THR A 16 -22.33 -23.39 -14.34
C THR A 16 -22.24 -23.88 -15.78
N LEU A 17 -22.83 -23.17 -16.75
CA LEU A 17 -22.85 -23.59 -18.17
C LEU A 17 -22.14 -22.62 -19.14
N ALA A 18 -21.31 -21.72 -18.64
CA ALA A 18 -20.45 -20.86 -19.45
C ALA A 18 -18.98 -20.96 -18.99
N ALA A 19 -18.43 -22.17 -19.02
CA ALA A 19 -16.98 -22.41 -18.98
C ALA A 19 -16.69 -23.68 -19.80
N GLN A 20 -15.67 -23.61 -20.65
CA GLN A 20 -15.29 -24.57 -21.74
C GLN A 20 -16.20 -24.44 -22.97
N GLU A 21 -15.72 -24.29 -24.21
CA GLU A 21 -14.40 -24.46 -24.84
C GLU A 21 -14.55 -23.90 -26.28
N HIS A 22 -13.56 -23.17 -26.81
CA HIS A 22 -13.03 -23.43 -28.17
C HIS A 22 -11.77 -22.58 -28.43
N ASP A 23 -10.67 -23.32 -28.56
CA ASP A 23 -9.43 -22.92 -29.23
C ASP A 23 -9.48 -23.41 -30.70
N VAL A 24 -8.41 -23.15 -31.47
CA VAL A 24 -8.16 -23.36 -32.93
C VAL A 24 -8.51 -22.10 -33.75
N GLY A 25 -7.61 -21.44 -34.47
CA GLY A 25 -6.26 -21.76 -34.94
C GLY A 25 -6.06 -21.07 -36.31
N ASP A 26 -4.81 -20.72 -36.62
CA ASP A 26 -4.25 -20.49 -37.97
C ASP A 26 -4.31 -19.08 -38.61
N ASP A 27 -3.14 -18.42 -38.53
CA ASP A 27 -2.15 -18.30 -39.65
C ASP A 27 -2.05 -16.97 -40.43
N ASP A 28 -0.77 -16.64 -40.69
CA ASP A 28 -0.18 -15.67 -41.63
C ASP A 28 -0.53 -14.17 -41.45
N GLY A 29 0.42 -13.23 -41.33
CA GLY A 29 1.74 -13.15 -41.97
C GLY A 29 1.83 -11.77 -42.62
N ASP A 30 2.19 -10.75 -41.84
CA ASP A 30 2.30 -9.36 -42.32
C ASP A 30 3.59 -9.17 -43.13
N ASP A 31 3.45 -9.13 -44.46
CA ASP A 31 4.48 -8.65 -45.39
C ASP A 31 4.53 -7.11 -45.40
N VAL A 32 5.73 -6.62 -45.11
CA VAL A 32 6.19 -5.24 -45.28
C VAL A 32 6.48 -4.98 -46.76
N ILE A 33 6.10 -3.81 -47.32
CA ILE A 33 6.83 -3.02 -48.34
C ILE A 33 6.10 -1.68 -48.60
N ASP A 34 6.68 -0.60 -48.08
CA ASP A 34 7.27 0.57 -48.75
C ASP A 34 6.62 1.33 -49.95
N ILE A 35 6.52 2.65 -49.71
CA ILE A 35 7.02 3.80 -50.51
C ILE A 35 6.08 4.50 -51.54
N GLU A 36 5.84 5.78 -51.21
CA GLU A 36 5.72 7.03 -52.01
C GLU A 36 4.83 7.09 -53.27
N ASP A 37 3.94 8.08 -53.32
CA ASP A 37 4.07 9.20 -54.29
C ASP A 37 3.07 10.34 -54.00
N ASP A 38 3.57 11.55 -54.25
CA ASP A 38 2.93 12.87 -54.20
C ASP A 38 1.60 12.98 -54.98
N LEU A 39 0.72 13.91 -54.57
CA LEU A 39 0.25 15.02 -55.44
C LEU A 39 -0.80 15.94 -54.75
N ASP A 40 -0.46 17.22 -54.83
CA ASP A 40 -1.23 18.45 -54.60
C ASP A 40 -2.49 18.54 -55.48
N ASP A 41 -3.62 18.96 -54.90
CA ASP A 41 -4.49 19.99 -55.51
C ASP A 41 -5.69 20.30 -54.59
N GLY A 42 -5.81 21.57 -54.23
CA GLY A 42 -6.93 22.09 -53.46
C GLY A 42 -8.19 22.29 -54.29
N VAL A 43 -9.36 22.05 -53.68
CA VAL A 43 -10.63 22.67 -54.07
C VAL A 43 -11.48 22.95 -52.84
N GLU A 44 -11.98 24.17 -52.83
CA GLU A 44 -12.84 24.92 -51.91
C GLU A 44 -13.95 24.16 -51.17
N ASP A 45 -14.05 24.47 -49.87
CA ASP A 45 -15.17 24.21 -48.98
C ASP A 45 -16.46 24.92 -49.47
N VAL A 46 -17.54 24.14 -49.62
CA VAL A 46 -18.90 24.66 -49.44
C VAL A 46 -19.69 23.61 -48.67
N GLU A 47 -19.77 23.75 -47.35
CA GLU A 47 -20.76 23.04 -46.55
C GLU A 47 -21.74 24.00 -45.87
N ASP A 48 -22.98 23.57 -46.04
CA ASP A 48 -24.25 24.21 -45.73
C ASP A 48 -24.51 24.29 -44.22
N SER A 49 -25.28 25.30 -43.86
CA SER A 49 -25.73 25.65 -42.52
C SER A 49 -26.56 24.57 -41.77
N ASN A 50 -26.05 24.14 -40.61
CA ASN A 50 -26.65 23.91 -39.26
C ASN A 50 -28.11 23.40 -39.12
N PRO A 51 -28.45 22.56 -38.10
CA PRO A 51 -28.66 23.12 -36.76
C PRO A 51 -28.21 22.24 -35.56
N GLU A 52 -27.43 22.86 -34.68
CA GLU A 52 -27.55 22.89 -33.21
C GLU A 52 -28.04 21.61 -32.51
N SER A 53 -27.10 20.81 -32.02
CA SER A 53 -27.29 20.01 -30.81
C SER A 53 -26.89 20.86 -29.59
N SER A 54 -27.87 21.10 -28.72
CA SER A 54 -27.70 21.81 -27.46
C SER A 54 -26.73 21.06 -26.54
N THR A 55 -25.53 21.59 -26.38
CA THR A 55 -24.58 21.15 -25.34
C THR A 55 -25.13 21.55 -23.96
N PRO A 56 -25.03 20.66 -22.94
CA PRO A 56 -25.39 21.02 -21.58
C PRO A 56 -24.49 22.16 -21.06
N PRO A 57 -24.98 23.00 -20.12
CA PRO A 57 -24.23 24.16 -19.66
C PRO A 57 -22.88 23.74 -19.08
N PRO A 58 -21.78 24.45 -19.39
CA PRO A 58 -20.47 24.12 -18.87
C PRO A 58 -20.50 24.22 -17.34
N ALA A 59 -19.96 23.18 -16.69
CA ALA A 59 -19.74 23.17 -15.25
C ALA A 59 -19.01 24.46 -14.82
N PRO A 60 -19.31 25.00 -13.62
CA PRO A 60 -18.69 26.24 -13.17
C PRO A 60 -17.17 26.08 -13.14
N LYS A 61 -16.48 26.81 -14.03
CA LYS A 61 -15.01 26.85 -14.07
C LYS A 61 -14.52 27.56 -12.81
N VAL A 62 -14.12 26.79 -11.80
CA VAL A 62 -13.44 27.31 -10.62
C VAL A 62 -12.18 28.01 -11.11
N THR A 63 -12.10 29.32 -10.89
CA THR A 63 -10.95 30.13 -11.31
C THR A 63 -9.96 30.17 -10.16
N TYR A 64 -8.75 29.67 -10.40
CA TYR A 64 -7.69 29.64 -9.40
C TYR A 64 -7.29 31.07 -8.96
N ARG A 65 -7.01 31.22 -7.67
CA ARG A 65 -6.46 32.42 -7.06
C ARG A 65 -5.39 32.00 -6.06
N ALA A 66 -4.23 32.66 -6.14
CA ALA A 66 -3.15 32.48 -5.18
C ALA A 66 -3.67 32.67 -3.75
N PRO A 67 -3.46 31.71 -2.84
CA PRO A 67 -3.88 31.84 -1.46
C PRO A 67 -3.11 32.97 -0.76
N VAL A 68 -3.79 33.70 0.12
CA VAL A 68 -3.20 34.83 0.87
C VAL A 68 -3.31 34.55 2.36
N PRO A 69 -2.22 34.57 3.13
CA PRO A 69 -2.29 34.28 4.55
C PRO A 69 -3.07 35.39 5.28
N THR A 70 -4.08 35.00 6.06
CA THR A 70 -4.93 35.92 6.85
C THR A 70 -4.27 36.38 8.16
N GLY A 71 -3.19 35.75 8.62
CA GLY A 71 -2.55 36.02 9.92
C GLY A 71 -1.00 35.99 9.93
N GLU A 72 -0.42 35.95 11.13
CA GLU A 72 1.05 35.86 11.28
C GLU A 72 1.55 34.46 10.86
N VAL A 73 2.44 34.45 9.87
CA VAL A 73 3.05 33.24 9.33
C VAL A 73 4.57 33.30 9.45
N TYR A 74 5.18 32.14 9.66
CA TYR A 74 6.64 31.98 9.73
C TYR A 74 7.22 31.58 8.37
N PHE A 75 6.45 30.82 7.60
CA PHE A 75 6.76 30.38 6.25
C PHE A 75 5.47 30.20 5.46
N VAL A 76 5.48 30.63 4.20
CA VAL A 76 4.43 30.36 3.22
C VAL A 76 5.10 30.17 1.86
N GLU A 77 4.66 29.16 1.12
CA GLU A 77 5.06 28.93 -0.27
C GLU A 77 3.94 28.22 -1.03
N SER A 78 3.49 28.84 -2.12
CA SER A 78 2.45 28.35 -3.02
C SER A 78 2.93 28.21 -4.47
N PHE A 79 4.21 28.53 -4.75
CA PHE A 79 4.85 28.42 -6.07
C PHE A 79 4.14 29.10 -7.27
N ASP A 80 3.13 29.94 -7.02
CA ASP A 80 2.37 30.70 -8.03
C ASP A 80 3.23 31.59 -8.93
N LYS A 81 4.40 32.00 -8.44
CA LYS A 81 5.36 32.80 -9.19
C LYS A 81 6.03 32.01 -10.32
N GLY A 82 5.93 30.68 -10.30
CA GLY A 82 6.54 29.79 -11.29
C GLY A 82 8.06 29.69 -11.21
N THR A 83 8.68 30.19 -10.14
CA THR A 83 10.12 30.20 -9.92
C THR A 83 10.48 29.58 -8.58
N LEU A 84 11.68 29.01 -8.48
CA LEU A 84 12.26 28.47 -7.22
C LEU A 84 12.89 29.57 -6.35
N ASP A 85 12.34 30.79 -6.40
CA ASP A 85 12.94 31.94 -5.73
C ASP A 85 12.89 31.77 -4.20
N GLY A 86 14.06 31.72 -3.57
CA GLY A 86 14.19 31.49 -2.12
C GLY A 86 14.41 30.04 -1.73
N TRP A 87 14.39 29.11 -2.70
CA TRP A 87 14.79 27.72 -2.49
C TRP A 87 16.25 27.50 -2.94
N ILE A 88 16.99 26.76 -2.12
CA ILE A 88 18.41 26.49 -2.29
C ILE A 88 18.58 24.99 -2.48
N LEU A 89 19.08 24.62 -3.65
CA LEU A 89 19.47 23.25 -3.98
C LEU A 89 20.77 22.89 -3.25
N SER A 90 20.78 21.73 -2.62
CA SER A 90 21.99 21.25 -1.97
C SER A 90 23.06 20.86 -2.98
N LYS A 91 24.31 21.17 -2.66
CA LYS A 91 25.52 20.71 -3.36
C LYS A 91 26.33 19.73 -2.50
N ALA A 92 25.74 19.23 -1.42
CA ALA A 92 26.37 18.27 -0.54
C ALA A 92 26.58 16.92 -1.24
N LYS A 93 27.55 16.16 -0.75
CA LYS A 93 27.72 14.74 -1.04
C LYS A 93 27.54 13.97 0.26
N LYS A 94 26.93 12.79 0.18
CA LYS A 94 26.81 11.85 1.28
C LYS A 94 28.18 11.20 1.51
N ASP A 95 28.73 11.38 2.71
CA ASP A 95 30.13 10.99 3.01
C ASP A 95 30.35 9.45 3.08
N ASP A 96 29.29 8.65 3.18
CA ASP A 96 29.36 7.19 3.47
C ASP A 96 28.75 6.28 2.37
N THR A 97 28.75 6.68 1.10
CA THR A 97 28.16 5.87 0.00
C THR A 97 28.93 6.08 -1.31
N ASP A 98 28.83 5.13 -2.25
CA ASP A 98 29.44 5.23 -3.59
C ASP A 98 29.20 6.59 -4.25
N ASP A 99 30.24 7.14 -4.90
CA ASP A 99 30.28 8.50 -5.48
C ASP A 99 29.15 8.79 -6.50
N GLU A 100 28.49 7.76 -7.04
CA GLU A 100 27.33 7.84 -7.95
C GLU A 100 25.98 7.94 -7.23
N ILE A 101 25.85 7.38 -6.03
CA ILE A 101 24.64 7.42 -5.17
C ILE A 101 24.76 8.56 -4.14
N ALA A 102 25.99 8.97 -3.82
CA ALA A 102 26.27 9.99 -2.81
C ALA A 102 25.88 11.42 -3.20
N LYS A 103 25.57 11.71 -4.46
CA LYS A 103 25.26 13.07 -4.89
C LYS A 103 23.76 13.33 -4.78
N TYR A 104 23.40 14.47 -4.19
CA TYR A 104 22.06 15.03 -4.32
C TYR A 104 21.90 15.66 -5.73
N ASP A 105 21.81 14.81 -6.75
CA ASP A 105 21.73 15.20 -8.16
C ASP A 105 20.30 15.22 -8.71
N GLY A 106 19.31 14.98 -7.84
CA GLY A 106 17.91 15.03 -8.19
C GLY A 106 17.44 16.42 -8.64
N LYS A 107 16.65 16.47 -9.71
CA LYS A 107 16.12 17.70 -10.29
C LYS A 107 14.75 18.08 -9.72
N TRP A 108 14.58 19.36 -9.50
CA TRP A 108 13.35 19.98 -9.04
C TRP A 108 12.87 20.99 -10.08
N GLU A 109 11.59 20.96 -10.40
CA GLU A 109 10.97 21.89 -11.35
C GLU A 109 9.66 22.44 -10.79
N VAL A 110 9.30 23.67 -11.15
CA VAL A 110 8.00 24.26 -10.79
C VAL A 110 7.10 24.16 -12.01
N GLN A 111 6.11 23.28 -11.93
CA GLN A 111 5.22 22.97 -13.05
C GLN A 111 3.78 22.76 -12.55
N ASP A 112 2.84 22.78 -13.48
CA ASP A 112 1.45 22.40 -13.23
C ASP A 112 1.36 20.87 -13.05
N MET A 113 0.33 20.39 -12.32
CA MET A 113 0.04 18.95 -12.23
C MET A 113 -0.30 18.38 -13.62
N LYS A 114 0.14 17.14 -13.92
CA LYS A 114 -0.12 16.46 -15.19
C LYS A 114 -1.61 16.39 -15.51
N ASP A 115 -2.42 16.04 -14.51
CA ASP A 115 -3.88 15.97 -14.58
C ASP A 115 -4.55 17.16 -13.88
N THR A 116 -4.08 18.38 -14.12
CA THR A 116 -4.65 19.56 -13.45
C THR A 116 -6.11 19.82 -13.86
N LYS A 117 -6.99 19.99 -12.87
CA LYS A 117 -8.36 20.52 -13.04
C LYS A 117 -8.44 22.01 -12.73
N LEU A 118 -7.35 22.59 -12.23
CA LEU A 118 -7.20 24.01 -11.90
C LEU A 118 -5.99 24.60 -12.62
N PRO A 119 -6.16 25.16 -13.83
CA PRO A 119 -5.05 25.75 -14.57
C PRO A 119 -4.52 26.98 -13.82
N GLY A 120 -3.20 27.04 -13.64
CA GLY A 120 -2.49 28.14 -12.96
C GLY A 120 -1.99 27.79 -11.56
N ASP A 121 -2.41 26.67 -11.00
CA ASP A 121 -1.88 26.10 -9.76
C ASP A 121 -0.59 25.32 -10.04
N LYS A 122 0.54 25.91 -9.67
CA LYS A 122 1.88 25.34 -9.88
C LYS A 122 2.44 24.86 -8.56
N GLY A 123 3.21 23.79 -8.59
CA GLY A 123 3.88 23.27 -7.41
C GLY A 123 5.30 22.81 -7.71
N LEU A 124 6.01 22.50 -6.64
CA LEU A 124 7.36 21.94 -6.69
C LEU A 124 7.27 20.45 -7.01
N VAL A 125 7.88 20.03 -8.12
CA VAL A 125 7.87 18.64 -8.57
C VAL A 125 9.25 18.03 -8.50
N LEU A 126 9.29 16.83 -7.92
CA LEU A 126 10.45 15.93 -7.95
C LEU A 126 10.44 15.16 -9.27
N VAL A 127 11.33 15.50 -10.21
CA VAL A 127 11.25 15.00 -11.60
C VAL A 127 12.06 13.71 -11.81
N THR A 128 13.23 13.58 -11.18
CA THR A 128 14.14 12.46 -11.49
C THR A 128 13.84 11.20 -10.67
N ARG A 129 13.80 10.05 -11.35
CA ARG A 129 13.62 8.72 -10.74
C ARG A 129 14.91 8.19 -10.10
N ALA A 130 14.79 7.50 -8.97
CA ALA A 130 15.87 6.75 -8.29
C ALA A 130 17.08 7.61 -7.88
N LYS A 131 16.84 8.89 -7.54
CA LYS A 131 17.88 9.83 -7.13
C LYS A 131 17.59 10.44 -5.76
N HIS A 132 18.64 10.90 -5.09
CA HIS A 132 18.55 11.69 -3.88
C HIS A 132 18.30 13.16 -4.23
N HIS A 133 17.29 13.74 -3.60
CA HIS A 133 16.87 15.12 -3.81
C HIS A 133 17.02 15.88 -2.50
N ALA A 134 17.66 17.05 -2.56
CA ALA A 134 17.78 17.94 -1.42
C ALA A 134 17.57 19.39 -1.82
N ILE A 135 16.51 20.00 -1.31
CA ILE A 135 16.20 21.41 -1.50
C ILE A 135 15.70 22.00 -0.18
N SER A 136 16.03 23.26 0.09
CA SER A 136 15.66 23.90 1.35
C SER A 136 15.38 25.38 1.20
N SER A 137 14.57 25.94 2.10
CA SER A 137 14.26 27.37 2.14
C SER A 137 14.33 27.91 3.56
N LYS A 138 14.73 29.17 3.72
CA LYS A 138 14.79 29.84 5.03
C LYS A 138 13.41 30.33 5.42
N LEU A 139 13.10 30.21 6.71
CA LEU A 139 11.93 30.86 7.29
C LEU A 139 12.11 32.38 7.28
N SER A 140 10.98 33.11 7.23
CA SER A 140 10.99 34.58 7.38
C SER A 140 11.46 35.00 8.77
N LYS A 141 11.09 34.24 9.80
CA LYS A 141 11.51 34.39 11.20
C LYS A 141 11.78 33.00 11.79
N PRO A 142 12.83 32.80 12.60
CA PRO A 142 13.03 31.54 13.30
C PRO A 142 11.86 31.24 14.24
N PHE A 143 11.42 29.98 14.25
CA PHE A 143 10.38 29.52 15.17
C PHE A 143 11.02 29.05 16.48
N VAL A 144 10.46 29.49 17.61
CA VAL A 144 10.92 29.14 18.95
C VAL A 144 9.78 28.45 19.69
N PHE A 145 10.07 27.32 20.31
CA PHE A 145 9.09 26.56 21.08
C PHE A 145 8.98 27.13 22.50
N ASP A 146 8.01 28.02 22.69
CA ASP A 146 7.75 28.65 23.98
C ASP A 146 6.33 28.37 24.51
N THR A 147 5.36 29.17 24.09
CA THR A 147 3.97 29.20 24.55
C THR A 147 2.98 29.10 23.39
N LYS A 148 3.44 29.30 22.15
CA LYS A 148 2.60 29.18 20.96
C LYS A 148 2.69 27.77 20.37
N PRO A 149 1.59 27.18 19.88
CA PRO A 149 1.63 25.89 19.20
C PRO A 149 2.35 26.02 17.85
N LEU A 150 2.87 24.91 17.35
CA LEU A 150 3.43 24.80 16.01
C LEU A 150 2.41 24.12 15.10
N ILE A 151 2.11 24.76 13.98
CA ILE A 151 1.28 24.17 12.93
C ILE A 151 2.09 24.18 11.63
N ILE A 152 2.22 23.00 11.02
CA ILE A 152 2.87 22.81 9.72
C ILE A 152 1.85 22.15 8.82
N GLN A 153 1.69 22.66 7.62
CA GLN A 153 0.80 22.07 6.63
C GLN A 153 1.40 22.19 5.24
N TYR A 154 1.22 21.16 4.43
CA TYR A 154 1.60 21.14 3.03
C TYR A 154 0.86 20.03 2.29
N GLU A 155 0.85 20.12 0.96
CA GLU A 155 0.20 19.17 0.07
C GLU A 155 1.22 18.26 -0.58
N VAL A 156 0.83 17.00 -0.78
CA VAL A 156 1.58 16.04 -1.59
C VAL A 156 0.62 15.32 -2.52
N ASN A 157 1.02 15.21 -3.79
CA ASN A 157 0.37 14.33 -4.77
C ASN A 157 1.42 13.41 -5.41
N PHE A 158 1.17 12.10 -5.31
CA PHE A 158 1.94 11.08 -6.01
C PHE A 158 1.31 10.82 -7.40
N GLN A 159 1.64 11.65 -8.39
CA GLN A 159 0.95 11.65 -9.70
C GLN A 159 1.02 10.30 -10.42
N ASN A 160 2.15 9.60 -10.35
CA ASN A 160 2.30 8.27 -10.95
C ASN A 160 1.95 7.13 -9.96
N GLY A 161 1.51 7.44 -8.74
CA GLY A 161 1.59 6.56 -7.57
C GLY A 161 3.03 6.45 -7.05
N ILE A 162 3.22 5.91 -5.85
CA ILE A 162 4.56 5.73 -5.26
C ILE A 162 4.81 4.26 -4.91
N GLU A 163 5.95 3.72 -5.32
CA GLU A 163 6.36 2.35 -4.99
C GLU A 163 7.23 2.33 -3.73
N CYS A 164 8.32 3.09 -3.77
CA CYS A 164 9.20 3.30 -2.63
C CYS A 164 9.85 4.70 -2.70
N GLY A 165 9.56 5.54 -1.72
CA GLY A 165 10.09 6.88 -1.58
C GLY A 165 9.41 7.68 -0.46
N GLY A 166 10.07 8.75 -0.07
CA GLY A 166 9.57 9.70 0.94
C GLY A 166 9.04 10.99 0.32
N ALA A 167 8.07 11.61 0.99
CA ALA A 167 7.59 12.95 0.71
C ALA A 167 7.37 13.75 2.01
N TYR A 168 8.28 13.55 2.96
CA TYR A 168 8.31 14.25 4.24
C TYR A 168 9.14 15.55 4.21
N VAL A 169 8.76 16.49 5.06
CA VAL A 169 9.51 17.72 5.32
C VAL A 169 10.40 17.57 6.55
N LYS A 170 11.59 18.18 6.52
CA LYS A 170 12.49 18.35 7.67
C LYS A 170 12.56 19.81 8.07
N LEU A 171 12.28 20.10 9.34
CA LEU A 171 12.50 21.42 9.92
C LEU A 171 13.92 21.52 10.46
N LEU A 172 14.77 22.31 9.80
CA LEU A 172 16.20 22.37 10.09
C LEU A 172 16.49 23.23 11.32
N SER A 173 17.18 22.65 12.30
CA SER A 173 17.47 23.29 13.58
C SER A 173 18.29 24.57 13.37
N LYS A 174 18.00 25.58 14.19
CA LYS A 174 18.73 26.84 14.20
C LYS A 174 20.11 26.62 14.81
N THR A 175 21.10 26.41 13.95
CA THR A 175 22.52 26.37 14.33
C THR A 175 23.27 27.53 13.66
N PRO A 176 24.30 28.10 14.31
CA PRO A 176 25.13 29.14 13.68
C PRO A 176 25.85 28.64 12.42
N GLU A 177 26.04 27.33 12.31
CA GLU A 177 26.70 26.65 11.18
C GLU A 177 25.71 26.18 10.10
N LEU A 178 24.42 26.53 10.19
CA LEU A 178 23.41 26.07 9.22
C LEU A 178 23.72 26.64 7.83
N ASN A 179 24.24 25.79 6.95
CA ASN A 179 24.49 26.11 5.55
C ASN A 179 23.56 25.29 4.66
N LEU A 180 22.62 25.96 4.00
CA LEU A 180 21.62 25.34 3.14
C LEU A 180 22.21 24.78 1.84
N ASP A 181 23.33 25.33 1.36
CA ASP A 181 24.06 24.77 0.21
C ASP A 181 24.67 23.40 0.51
N ARG A 182 24.81 23.06 1.80
CA ARG A 182 25.35 21.78 2.28
C ARG A 182 24.30 21.00 3.05
N PHE A 183 23.07 20.98 2.57
CA PHE A 183 21.99 20.21 3.18
C PHE A 183 22.11 18.71 2.84
N HIS A 184 22.15 17.85 3.85
CA HIS A 184 22.29 16.40 3.69
C HIS A 184 21.59 15.63 4.81
N ASP A 185 21.61 14.29 4.71
CA ASP A 185 21.02 13.33 5.64
C ASP A 185 21.30 13.58 7.13
N LYS A 186 22.55 13.88 7.51
CA LYS A 186 22.96 14.13 8.92
C LYS A 186 22.79 15.60 9.35
N THR A 187 22.26 16.47 8.49
CA THR A 187 22.01 17.87 8.86
C THR A 187 21.07 17.92 10.06
N PRO A 188 21.39 18.66 11.13
CA PRO A 188 20.57 18.66 12.33
C PRO A 188 19.20 19.27 12.05
N TYR A 189 18.17 18.46 12.20
CA TYR A 189 16.77 18.88 12.16
C TYR A 189 16.13 18.79 13.55
N THR A 190 15.00 19.46 13.71
CA THR A 190 14.20 19.49 14.93
C THR A 190 13.02 18.53 14.81
N ILE A 191 12.25 18.66 13.73
CA ILE A 191 11.09 17.80 13.42
C ILE A 191 11.22 17.29 11.98
N MET A 192 10.85 16.03 11.76
CA MET A 192 10.58 15.44 10.46
C MET A 192 9.12 15.02 10.44
N PHE A 193 8.38 15.46 9.43
CA PHE A 193 6.95 15.21 9.33
C PHE A 193 6.54 14.91 7.89
N GLY A 194 5.75 13.85 7.67
CA GLY A 194 5.12 13.62 6.38
C GLY A 194 5.07 12.17 5.90
N PRO A 195 4.44 11.93 4.74
CA PRO A 195 4.24 10.59 4.20
C PRO A 195 5.55 9.98 3.70
N ASP A 196 5.69 8.67 3.92
CA ASP A 196 6.78 7.84 3.44
C ASP A 196 6.26 6.44 3.16
N LYS A 197 6.63 5.88 2.02
CA LYS A 197 6.20 4.55 1.63
C LYS A 197 7.39 3.78 1.10
N CYS A 198 7.53 2.52 1.50
CA CYS A 198 8.37 1.59 0.75
C CYS A 198 7.75 0.19 0.71
N GLY A 199 7.40 -0.28 -0.49
CA GLY A 199 6.69 -1.54 -0.65
C GLY A 199 5.29 -1.48 -0.06
N GLU A 200 4.98 -2.36 0.89
CA GLU A 200 3.70 -2.37 1.61
C GLU A 200 3.72 -1.59 2.95
N ASP A 201 4.86 -0.97 3.29
CA ASP A 201 4.98 -0.19 4.53
C ASP A 201 4.58 1.27 4.26
N TYR A 202 3.35 1.62 4.63
CA TYR A 202 2.80 2.96 4.55
C TYR A 202 2.98 3.68 5.90
N LYS A 203 3.78 4.74 5.92
CA LYS A 203 4.10 5.49 7.14
C LYS A 203 3.79 6.96 6.98
N LEU A 204 3.35 7.55 8.08
CA LEU A 204 3.29 8.99 8.26
C LEU A 204 4.26 9.33 9.37
N HIS A 205 5.44 9.82 9.00
CA HIS A 205 6.48 10.15 9.97
C HIS A 205 6.04 11.36 10.78
N PHE A 206 6.15 11.25 12.09
CA PHE A 206 6.30 12.39 12.98
C PHE A 206 7.43 12.06 13.94
N ILE A 207 8.58 12.67 13.70
CA ILE A 207 9.81 12.42 14.44
C ILE A 207 10.29 13.76 14.96
N PHE A 208 10.65 13.83 16.24
CA PHE A 208 11.36 14.99 16.77
C PHE A 208 12.64 14.58 17.46
N ARG A 209 13.62 15.47 17.43
CA ARG A 209 14.94 15.24 18.01
C ARG A 209 14.98 15.81 19.42
N HIS A 210 14.94 14.93 20.41
CA HIS A 210 15.03 15.32 21.82
C HIS A 210 16.49 15.35 22.27
N LYS A 211 16.89 16.44 22.91
CA LYS A 211 18.20 16.57 23.53
C LYS A 211 18.15 15.99 24.94
N ASN A 212 18.90 14.93 25.18
CA ASN A 212 19.03 14.35 26.50
C ASN A 212 19.62 15.39 27.48
N PRO A 213 18.94 15.72 28.59
CA PRO A 213 19.37 16.77 29.51
C PRO A 213 20.62 16.40 30.32
N LYS A 214 20.91 15.11 30.52
CA LYS A 214 22.12 14.63 31.21
C LYS A 214 23.33 14.56 30.29
N THR A 215 23.17 13.93 29.12
CA THR A 215 24.31 13.62 28.22
C THR A 215 24.51 14.67 27.14
N GLY A 216 23.52 15.51 26.87
CA GLY A 216 23.53 16.50 25.80
C GLY A 216 23.42 15.91 24.39
N LYS A 217 23.32 14.58 24.25
CA LYS A 217 23.15 13.88 22.97
C LYS A 217 21.72 14.04 22.46
N TYR A 218 21.57 14.12 21.14
CA TYR A 218 20.25 14.13 20.50
C TYR A 218 19.84 12.70 20.18
N GLU A 219 18.58 12.39 20.48
CA GLU A 219 17.94 11.12 20.16
C GLU A 219 16.65 11.39 19.37
N GLU A 220 16.40 10.57 18.35
CA GLU A 220 15.20 10.66 17.53
C GLU A 220 14.05 9.92 18.21
N LYS A 221 12.93 10.60 18.38
CA LYS A 221 11.73 10.08 19.04
C LYS A 221 10.63 10.00 17.98
N HIS A 222 10.15 8.80 17.70
CA HIS A 222 9.16 8.55 16.65
C HIS A 222 7.77 8.43 17.26
N ALA A 223 6.79 9.11 16.68
CA ALA A 223 5.39 8.89 17.05
C ALA A 223 4.96 7.47 16.71
N LYS A 224 4.10 6.90 17.56
CA LYS A 224 3.43 5.62 17.25
C LYS A 224 2.65 5.74 15.95
N ARG A 225 2.58 4.63 15.21
CA ARG A 225 1.82 4.55 13.96
C ARG A 225 0.33 4.82 14.23
N PRO A 226 -0.36 5.54 13.34
CA PRO A 226 -1.81 5.69 13.43
C PRO A 226 -2.52 4.36 13.21
N ASP A 227 -3.69 4.20 13.82
CA ASP A 227 -4.58 3.05 13.59
C ASP A 227 -5.39 3.17 12.28
N ALA A 228 -5.36 4.35 11.65
CA ALA A 228 -6.06 4.62 10.39
C ALA A 228 -5.36 3.95 9.18
N ASP A 229 -6.16 3.48 8.22
CA ASP A 229 -5.64 2.97 6.95
C ASP A 229 -5.12 4.14 6.11
N LEU A 230 -3.80 4.18 5.90
CA LEU A 230 -3.14 5.22 5.11
C LEU A 230 -3.03 4.86 3.63
N LYS A 231 -3.35 3.62 3.22
CA LYS A 231 -3.04 3.09 1.89
C LYS A 231 -3.60 3.95 0.75
N THR A 232 -4.83 4.42 0.92
CA THR A 232 -5.55 5.20 -0.12
C THR A 232 -4.77 6.44 -0.53
N TYR A 233 -4.21 7.16 0.45
CA TYR A 233 -3.50 8.43 0.25
C TYR A 233 -2.22 8.33 -0.59
N PHE A 234 -1.70 7.11 -0.80
CA PHE A 234 -0.50 6.87 -1.60
C PHE A 234 -0.82 6.26 -2.97
N THR A 235 -2.06 5.80 -3.20
CA THR A 235 -2.42 5.00 -4.38
C THR A 235 -3.48 5.63 -5.27
N ASP A 236 -4.29 6.56 -4.76
CA ASP A 236 -5.39 7.17 -5.50
C ASP A 236 -4.96 8.26 -6.50
N LYS A 237 -3.66 8.64 -6.49
CA LYS A 237 -3.04 9.66 -7.35
C LYS A 237 -3.65 11.06 -7.19
N LYS A 238 -4.29 11.32 -6.04
CA LYS A 238 -4.88 12.61 -5.72
C LYS A 238 -3.98 13.43 -4.81
N THR A 239 -4.31 14.71 -4.71
CA THR A 239 -3.61 15.65 -3.83
C THR A 239 -4.16 15.55 -2.41
N HIS A 240 -3.30 15.17 -1.46
CA HIS A 240 -3.64 15.10 -0.06
C HIS A 240 -2.94 16.18 0.74
N LEU A 241 -3.67 16.70 1.73
CA LEU A 241 -3.19 17.73 2.63
C LEU A 241 -2.71 17.08 3.93
N TYR A 242 -1.46 17.34 4.32
CA TYR A 242 -0.87 16.84 5.56
C TYR A 242 -0.66 17.99 6.53
N THR A 243 -1.25 17.89 7.72
CA THR A 243 -1.17 18.91 8.77
C THR A 243 -0.67 18.29 10.07
N LEU A 244 0.37 18.88 10.66
CA LEU A 244 0.84 18.58 12.02
C LEU A 244 0.50 19.75 12.92
N VAL A 245 -0.21 19.48 14.00
CA VAL A 245 -0.48 20.43 15.09
C VAL A 245 0.24 19.92 16.33
N LEU A 246 1.16 20.73 16.86
CA LEU A 246 1.89 20.43 18.09
C LEU A 246 1.65 21.53 19.12
N ASN A 247 1.03 21.16 20.24
CA ASN A 247 0.62 22.08 21.29
C ASN A 247 1.67 22.18 22.42
N PRO A 248 1.73 23.32 23.13
CA PRO A 248 2.65 23.53 24.25
C PRO A 248 2.44 22.60 25.45
N ASP A 249 1.27 21.96 25.56
CA ASP A 249 0.94 20.96 26.58
C ASP A 249 1.50 19.56 26.27
N ASN A 250 2.35 19.46 25.25
CA ASN A 250 2.92 18.23 24.69
C ASN A 250 1.91 17.35 23.95
N SER A 251 0.67 17.80 23.69
CA SER A 251 -0.24 17.07 22.81
C SER A 251 0.12 17.32 21.35
N PHE A 252 -0.07 16.32 20.49
CA PHE A 252 0.03 16.49 19.05
C PHE A 252 -1.17 15.87 18.35
N GLU A 253 -1.51 16.43 17.20
CA GLU A 253 -2.52 15.93 16.29
C GLU A 253 -1.95 15.94 14.88
N ILE A 254 -2.19 14.87 14.15
CA ILE A 254 -1.85 14.75 12.73
C ILE A 254 -3.15 14.60 11.98
N LEU A 255 -3.37 15.54 11.05
CA LEU A 255 -4.53 15.55 10.19
C LEU A 255 -4.09 15.25 8.76
N VAL A 256 -4.87 14.44 8.08
CA VAL A 256 -4.79 14.24 6.63
C VAL A 256 -6.13 14.65 6.06
N ASP A 257 -6.14 15.53 5.06
CA ASP A 257 -7.37 16.04 4.42
C ASP A 257 -8.36 16.68 5.41
N GLN A 258 -7.83 17.39 6.42
CA GLN A 258 -8.55 17.96 7.57
C GLN A 258 -9.20 16.94 8.52
N MET A 259 -8.95 15.65 8.36
CA MET A 259 -9.39 14.58 9.27
C MET A 259 -8.25 14.14 10.18
N VAL A 260 -8.49 14.03 11.48
CA VAL A 260 -7.49 13.56 12.45
C VAL A 260 -7.23 12.06 12.23
N VAL A 261 -6.01 11.72 11.81
CA VAL A 261 -5.57 10.33 11.60
C VAL A 261 -4.73 9.80 12.76
N ASN A 262 -4.06 10.70 13.48
CA ASN A 262 -3.26 10.36 14.66
C ASN A 262 -3.37 11.48 15.69
N SER A 263 -3.36 11.11 16.97
CA SER A 263 -3.31 12.06 18.07
C SER A 263 -2.65 11.40 19.27
N GLY A 264 -1.92 12.16 20.07
CA GLY A 264 -1.24 11.61 21.23
C GLY A 264 -0.50 12.67 22.04
N ASN A 265 0.38 12.20 22.93
CA ASN A 265 1.23 13.06 23.73
C ASN A 265 2.71 12.70 23.55
N LEU A 266 3.60 13.71 23.47
CA LEU A 266 5.04 13.51 23.29
C LEU A 266 5.66 12.63 24.39
N LEU A 267 5.09 12.58 25.60
CA LEU A 267 5.63 11.80 26.72
C LEU A 267 5.30 10.30 26.63
N ASN A 268 4.11 9.96 26.14
CA ASN A 268 3.55 8.61 26.24
C ASN A 268 3.47 7.88 24.89
N ASP A 269 3.37 8.64 23.79
CA ASP A 269 3.07 8.12 22.45
C ASP A 269 4.26 8.19 21.50
N MET A 270 5.46 8.22 22.10
CA MET A 270 6.74 8.23 21.40
C MET A 270 7.53 6.95 21.66
N SER A 271 8.21 6.48 20.63
CA SER A 271 9.09 5.33 20.63
C SER A 271 10.45 5.72 20.03
N PRO A 272 11.56 5.62 20.77
CA PRO A 272 11.65 5.35 22.20
C PRO A 272 10.94 6.41 23.06
N PRO A 273 10.58 6.12 24.33
CA PRO A 273 9.97 7.12 25.20
C PRO A 273 10.94 8.27 25.47
N VAL A 274 10.40 9.49 25.66
CA VAL A 274 11.21 10.68 26.00
C VAL A 274 11.94 10.45 27.33
N ASN A 275 11.19 10.02 28.33
CA ASN A 275 11.73 9.69 29.64
C ASN A 275 12.12 8.20 29.65
N PRO A 276 13.41 7.87 29.81
CA PRO A 276 13.82 6.48 29.92
C PRO A 276 13.19 5.82 31.16
N PRO A 277 13.05 4.48 31.17
CA PRO A 277 12.47 3.79 32.32
C PRO A 277 13.32 4.00 33.57
N ARG A 278 12.66 4.08 34.73
CA ARG A 278 13.30 4.24 36.05
C ARG A 278 14.18 3.05 36.42
N GLU A 279 13.79 1.87 35.95
CA GLU A 279 14.49 0.61 36.19
C GLU A 279 14.79 -0.06 34.85
N ILE A 280 15.98 -0.65 34.75
CA ILE A 280 16.41 -1.46 33.61
C ILE A 280 16.73 -2.88 34.11
N GLU A 281 16.66 -3.85 33.21
CA GLU A 281 17.16 -5.20 33.50
C GLU A 281 18.68 -5.16 33.68
N ASP A 282 19.20 -5.83 34.71
CA ASP A 282 20.63 -5.88 34.98
C ASP A 282 21.34 -6.68 33.87
N PRO A 283 22.18 -6.04 33.04
CA PRO A 283 22.85 -6.73 31.96
C PRO A 283 23.88 -7.76 32.45
N ASN A 284 24.25 -7.72 33.73
CA ASN A 284 25.19 -8.66 34.34
C ASN A 284 24.49 -9.82 35.08
N ASP A 285 23.16 -9.79 35.18
CA ASP A 285 22.41 -10.89 35.78
C ASP A 285 22.22 -12.00 34.75
N GLN A 286 22.49 -13.23 35.14
CA GLN A 286 22.46 -14.39 34.26
C GLN A 286 21.51 -15.43 34.82
N LYS A 287 20.83 -16.12 33.91
CA LYS A 287 19.96 -17.23 34.26
C LYS A 287 20.76 -18.31 35.00
N PRO A 288 20.37 -18.68 36.23
CA PRO A 288 20.97 -19.80 36.94
C PRO A 288 20.79 -21.11 36.17
N GLU A 289 21.79 -22.00 36.20
CA GLU A 289 21.74 -23.30 35.50
C GLU A 289 20.65 -24.22 36.06
N ASP A 290 20.30 -24.06 37.34
CA ASP A 290 19.26 -24.81 38.06
C ASP A 290 17.84 -24.27 37.82
N TRP A 291 17.69 -23.20 37.04
CA TRP A 291 16.39 -22.60 36.75
C TRP A 291 15.65 -23.35 35.64
N ASP A 292 14.64 -24.14 36.02
CA ASP A 292 13.82 -24.89 35.07
C ASP A 292 12.63 -24.06 34.57
N GLU A 293 12.67 -23.71 33.29
CA GLU A 293 11.60 -22.97 32.58
C GLU A 293 10.64 -23.90 31.84
N ARG A 294 10.84 -25.22 31.89
CA ARG A 294 9.97 -26.16 31.18
C ARG A 294 8.70 -26.34 32.02
N PRO A 295 7.53 -25.91 31.52
CA PRO A 295 6.28 -26.06 32.25
C PRO A 295 5.88 -27.54 32.36
N LYS A 296 6.24 -28.34 31.35
CA LYS A 296 5.97 -29.77 31.30
C LYS A 296 7.23 -30.56 31.00
N ILE A 297 7.37 -31.69 31.66
CA ILE A 297 8.45 -32.65 31.44
C ILE A 297 7.86 -34.02 31.10
N PRO A 298 8.59 -34.85 30.33
CA PRO A 298 8.30 -36.27 30.21
C PRO A 298 8.11 -36.90 31.59
N ASP A 299 7.05 -37.68 31.76
CA ASP A 299 6.84 -38.46 32.98
C ASP A 299 8.02 -39.43 33.17
N PRO A 300 8.83 -39.27 34.23
CA PRO A 300 9.99 -40.13 34.47
C PRO A 300 9.58 -41.55 34.88
N ASP A 301 8.35 -41.75 35.35
CA ASP A 301 7.84 -43.05 35.80
C ASP A 301 7.12 -43.80 34.65
N ALA A 302 6.86 -43.12 33.53
CA ALA A 302 6.28 -43.77 32.37
C ALA A 302 7.33 -44.67 31.69
N VAL A 303 6.99 -45.94 31.55
CA VAL A 303 7.80 -46.93 30.83
C VAL A 303 7.08 -47.30 29.53
N LYS A 304 7.88 -47.46 28.46
CA LYS A 304 7.39 -47.96 27.18
C LYS A 304 6.68 -49.31 27.39
N PRO A 305 5.40 -49.44 26.99
CA PRO A 305 4.70 -50.72 27.05
C PRO A 305 5.35 -51.79 26.17
N ASP A 306 5.33 -53.04 26.63
CA ASP A 306 5.90 -54.19 25.90
C ASP A 306 5.18 -54.47 24.56
N ASP A 307 3.93 -54.02 24.41
CA ASP A 307 3.10 -54.14 23.19
C ASP A 307 3.32 -52.99 22.19
N TRP A 308 4.32 -52.15 22.42
CA TRP A 308 4.69 -51.03 21.55
C TRP A 308 5.93 -51.36 20.72
N ASP A 309 5.70 -51.93 19.53
CA ASP A 309 6.75 -52.17 18.55
C ASP A 309 7.10 -50.87 17.81
N GLU A 310 8.34 -50.39 17.96
CA GLU A 310 8.84 -49.17 17.29
C GLU A 310 9.49 -49.46 15.94
N ASP A 311 9.84 -50.73 15.69
CA ASP A 311 10.49 -51.19 14.46
C ASP A 311 9.45 -51.64 13.42
N ALA A 312 8.19 -51.75 13.83
CA ALA A 312 7.07 -51.98 12.92
C ALA A 312 7.06 -50.88 11.82
N PRO A 313 7.04 -51.26 10.53
CA PRO A 313 6.95 -50.29 9.45
C PRO A 313 5.54 -49.67 9.40
N ALA A 314 5.46 -48.38 9.03
CA ALA A 314 4.19 -47.67 8.88
C ALA A 314 3.29 -48.28 7.80
N LYS A 315 3.91 -48.87 6.77
CA LYS A 315 3.21 -49.52 5.68
C LYS A 315 3.71 -50.95 5.48
N ILE A 316 2.79 -51.86 5.18
CA ILE A 316 3.06 -53.25 4.82
C ILE A 316 2.46 -53.53 3.44
N ALA A 317 3.03 -54.49 2.70
CA ALA A 317 2.46 -54.88 1.42
C ALA A 317 1.07 -55.51 1.63
N ASP A 318 0.10 -55.15 0.79
CA ASP A 318 -1.21 -55.78 0.80
C ASP A 318 -1.13 -57.21 0.23
N GLU A 319 -1.29 -58.19 1.11
CA GLU A 319 -1.32 -59.60 0.72
C GLU A 319 -2.59 -59.97 -0.06
N ASN A 320 -3.67 -59.19 0.09
CA ASN A 320 -4.93 -59.40 -0.62
C ASN A 320 -4.93 -58.74 -2.00
N ALA A 321 -4.00 -57.84 -2.27
CA ALA A 321 -3.85 -57.24 -3.59
C ALA A 321 -3.37 -58.30 -4.59
N VAL A 322 -4.19 -58.52 -5.62
CA VAL A 322 -3.88 -59.40 -6.74
C VAL A 322 -3.44 -58.52 -7.90
N LYS A 323 -2.35 -58.92 -8.56
CA LYS A 323 -1.86 -58.25 -9.76
C LYS A 323 -2.93 -58.27 -10.87
N PRO A 324 -3.27 -57.13 -11.49
CA PRO A 324 -4.24 -57.09 -12.58
C PRO A 324 -3.84 -58.00 -13.77
N GLU A 325 -4.83 -58.67 -14.37
CA GLU A 325 -4.61 -59.43 -15.60
C GLU A 325 -4.30 -58.46 -16.75
N GLY A 326 -3.18 -58.68 -17.46
CA GLY A 326 -2.72 -57.83 -18.56
C GLY A 326 -1.61 -56.82 -18.22
N TRP A 327 -1.07 -56.85 -17.00
CA TRP A 327 0.11 -56.06 -16.62
C TRP A 327 1.35 -56.45 -17.43
N LEU A 328 2.06 -55.46 -18.00
CA LEU A 328 3.22 -55.66 -18.84
C LEU A 328 4.52 -55.59 -18.02
N ASP A 329 5.01 -56.75 -17.51
CA ASP A 329 6.22 -56.78 -16.67
C ASP A 329 7.52 -56.43 -17.41
N ASP A 330 7.59 -56.79 -18.69
CA ASP A 330 8.80 -56.71 -19.51
C ASP A 330 8.97 -55.34 -20.18
N GLU A 331 7.95 -54.48 -20.14
CA GLU A 331 7.98 -53.14 -20.70
C GLU A 331 8.20 -52.12 -19.57
N PRO A 332 9.20 -51.23 -19.66
CA PRO A 332 9.42 -50.22 -18.63
C PRO A 332 8.28 -49.21 -18.63
N GLU A 333 7.96 -48.68 -17.45
CA GLU A 333 6.93 -47.65 -17.25
C GLU A 333 7.28 -46.34 -17.99
N TYR A 334 8.58 -46.04 -18.07
CA TYR A 334 9.11 -44.90 -18.78
C TYR A 334 10.14 -45.32 -19.83
N VAL A 335 10.11 -44.66 -20.99
CA VAL A 335 11.09 -44.81 -22.08
C VAL A 335 11.73 -43.46 -22.35
N ALA A 336 12.97 -43.46 -22.84
CA ALA A 336 13.62 -42.23 -23.30
C ALA A 336 12.79 -41.61 -24.44
N ASP A 337 12.58 -40.30 -24.38
CA ASP A 337 11.90 -39.55 -25.43
C ASP A 337 12.70 -39.67 -26.75
N PRO A 338 12.12 -40.27 -27.81
CA PRO A 338 12.81 -40.44 -29.08
C PRO A 338 13.04 -39.13 -29.82
N ASP A 339 12.30 -38.08 -29.48
CA ASP A 339 12.36 -36.76 -30.14
C ASP A 339 13.22 -35.76 -29.35
N ALA A 340 13.76 -36.16 -28.18
CA ALA A 340 14.66 -35.32 -27.42
C ALA A 340 16.07 -35.34 -28.01
N GLU A 341 16.57 -34.18 -28.39
CA GLU A 341 17.96 -33.97 -28.81
C GLU A 341 18.77 -33.30 -27.71
N LYS A 342 20.06 -33.66 -27.63
CA LYS A 342 21.01 -33.03 -26.71
C LYS A 342 21.16 -31.55 -27.06
N PRO A 343 20.97 -30.62 -26.10
CA PRO A 343 21.21 -29.19 -26.34
C PRO A 343 22.65 -28.90 -26.79
N GLU A 344 22.82 -27.97 -27.73
CA GLU A 344 24.15 -27.61 -28.26
C GLU A 344 25.09 -27.00 -27.20
N ASP A 345 24.53 -26.40 -26.15
CA ASP A 345 25.26 -25.77 -25.04
C ASP A 345 25.51 -26.73 -23.85
N TRP A 346 25.24 -28.04 -24.02
CA TRP A 346 25.46 -29.04 -22.97
C TRP A 346 26.92 -29.50 -22.93
N ASP A 347 27.61 -29.20 -21.83
CA ASP A 347 29.00 -29.58 -21.61
C ASP A 347 29.09 -30.83 -20.73
N GLU A 348 29.57 -31.96 -21.27
CA GLU A 348 29.64 -33.22 -20.51
C GLU A 348 30.65 -33.19 -19.34
N ASP A 349 31.65 -32.30 -19.35
CA ASP A 349 32.64 -32.17 -18.27
C ASP A 349 32.08 -31.35 -17.09
N MET A 350 31.18 -30.40 -17.38
CA MET A 350 30.57 -29.52 -16.37
C MET A 350 29.17 -30.01 -15.93
N ASP A 351 28.36 -30.51 -16.86
CA ASP A 351 26.95 -30.89 -16.66
C ASP A 351 26.73 -32.43 -16.58
N GLY A 352 27.73 -33.23 -16.94
CA GLY A 352 27.69 -34.70 -16.93
C GLY A 352 27.17 -35.34 -18.22
N GLU A 353 27.08 -36.68 -18.24
CA GLU A 353 26.53 -37.41 -19.40
C GLU A 353 25.06 -37.03 -19.60
N TRP A 354 24.71 -36.60 -20.82
CA TRP A 354 23.34 -36.22 -21.15
C TRP A 354 22.47 -37.47 -21.27
N GLU A 355 21.40 -37.52 -20.48
CA GLU A 355 20.34 -38.54 -20.57
C GLU A 355 19.05 -37.89 -21.09
N ALA A 356 18.42 -38.52 -22.09
CA ALA A 356 17.16 -38.03 -22.64
C ALA A 356 16.04 -38.04 -21.57
N PRO A 357 15.14 -37.04 -21.57
CA PRO A 357 13.97 -37.03 -20.70
C PRO A 357 13.17 -38.33 -20.83
N GLN A 358 12.69 -38.84 -19.70
CA GLN A 358 11.87 -40.04 -19.66
C GLN A 358 10.39 -39.70 -19.86
N ILE A 359 9.77 -40.27 -20.89
CA ILE A 359 8.34 -40.15 -21.18
C ILE A 359 7.62 -41.44 -20.79
N ALA A 360 6.33 -41.32 -20.43
CA ALA A 360 5.51 -42.50 -20.16
C ALA A 360 5.43 -43.36 -21.43
N ASN A 361 5.70 -44.66 -21.30
CA ASN A 361 5.71 -45.56 -22.45
C ASN A 361 4.28 -45.65 -23.04
N PRO A 362 4.08 -45.29 -24.33
CA PRO A 362 2.75 -45.28 -24.95
C PRO A 362 2.04 -46.65 -24.93
N LYS A 363 2.81 -47.75 -24.87
CA LYS A 363 2.25 -49.10 -24.73
C LYS A 363 1.54 -49.31 -23.40
N CYS A 364 1.97 -48.58 -22.37
CA CYS A 364 1.46 -48.69 -21.00
C CYS A 364 0.12 -47.98 -20.82
N GLU A 365 -0.22 -47.02 -21.67
CA GLU A 365 -1.54 -46.37 -21.67
C GLU A 365 -2.66 -47.35 -22.05
N SER A 366 -2.34 -48.34 -22.90
CA SER A 366 -3.28 -49.35 -23.36
C SER A 366 -3.41 -50.57 -22.42
N ALA A 367 -2.56 -50.63 -21.38
CA ALA A 367 -2.48 -51.73 -20.42
C ALA A 367 -2.83 -51.26 -18.99
N PRO A 368 -3.19 -52.17 -18.07
CA PRO A 368 -3.43 -51.83 -16.66
C PRO A 368 -2.20 -51.28 -15.90
N GLY A 369 -1.00 -51.49 -16.43
CA GLY A 369 0.26 -50.99 -15.90
C GLY A 369 1.47 -51.68 -16.54
N CYS A 370 2.65 -51.11 -16.29
CA CYS A 370 3.92 -51.55 -16.86
C CYS A 370 5.02 -51.62 -15.80
N GLY A 371 6.11 -52.32 -16.12
CA GLY A 371 7.27 -52.52 -15.27
C GLY A 371 7.04 -53.61 -14.21
N THR A 372 7.99 -53.76 -13.30
CA THR A 372 7.88 -54.77 -12.24
C THR A 372 6.75 -54.41 -11.28
N TRP A 373 5.68 -55.20 -11.26
CA TRP A 373 4.54 -54.95 -10.38
C TRP A 373 4.96 -54.96 -8.90
N GLN A 374 4.78 -53.82 -8.22
CA GLN A 374 4.94 -53.72 -6.78
C GLN A 374 3.57 -53.81 -6.11
N ARG A 375 3.48 -54.62 -5.06
CA ARG A 375 2.26 -54.71 -4.26
C ARG A 375 1.94 -53.35 -3.65
N PRO A 376 0.67 -52.89 -3.69
CA PRO A 376 0.30 -51.67 -3.01
C PRO A 376 0.56 -51.81 -1.51
N MET A 377 1.08 -50.74 -0.93
CA MET A 377 1.42 -50.68 0.48
C MET A 377 0.22 -50.15 1.27
N ILE A 378 -0.32 -50.95 2.18
CA ILE A 378 -1.41 -50.58 3.09
C ILE A 378 -0.86 -50.17 4.45
N ASP A 379 -1.61 -49.34 5.17
CA ASP A 379 -1.23 -48.92 6.51
C ASP A 379 -1.20 -50.12 7.46
N ASN A 380 -0.10 -50.27 8.19
CA ASN A 380 0.08 -51.37 9.13
C ASN A 380 -0.75 -51.09 10.40
N PRO A 381 -1.76 -51.92 10.74
CA PRO A 381 -2.59 -51.70 11.93
C PRO A 381 -1.80 -51.74 13.25
N ASN A 382 -0.62 -52.37 13.24
CA ASN A 382 0.25 -52.47 14.41
C ASN A 382 1.27 -51.33 14.52
N TYR A 383 1.32 -50.41 13.55
CA TYR A 383 2.23 -49.28 13.60
C TYR A 383 1.78 -48.26 14.65
N LYS A 384 2.56 -48.13 15.72
CA LYS A 384 2.33 -47.14 16.78
C LYS A 384 3.34 -45.98 16.75
N GLY A 385 4.40 -46.07 15.92
CA GLY A 385 5.47 -45.07 15.83
C GLY A 385 6.44 -45.12 17.01
N LYS A 386 7.26 -44.07 17.20
CA LYS A 386 8.17 -43.99 18.35
C LYS A 386 7.38 -43.64 19.61
N TRP A 387 7.56 -44.42 20.67
CA TRP A 387 6.89 -44.18 21.94
C TRP A 387 7.40 -42.89 22.57
N LYS A 388 6.48 -42.06 23.03
CA LYS A 388 6.79 -40.83 23.77
C LYS A 388 6.08 -40.89 25.12
N PRO A 389 6.78 -40.69 26.24
CA PRO A 389 6.14 -40.63 27.55
C PRO A 389 5.12 -39.47 27.61
N PRO A 390 4.05 -39.62 28.39
CA PRO A 390 3.11 -38.53 28.64
C PRO A 390 3.84 -37.35 29.30
N MET A 391 3.40 -36.13 29.00
CA MET A 391 3.98 -34.91 29.56
C MET A 391 3.24 -34.53 30.85
N ILE A 392 3.94 -34.50 31.97
CA ILE A 392 3.42 -34.08 33.28
C ILE A 392 3.90 -32.68 33.64
N ASP A 393 3.16 -32.00 34.51
CA ASP A 393 3.56 -30.68 34.99
C ASP A 393 4.85 -30.79 35.82
N ASN A 394 5.81 -29.93 35.51
CA ASN A 394 7.12 -29.96 36.16
C ASN A 394 7.03 -29.33 37.55
N VAL A 395 7.25 -30.14 38.58
CA VAL A 395 7.27 -29.70 39.99
C VAL A 395 8.35 -28.62 40.23
N ASN A 396 9.43 -28.64 39.45
CA ASN A 396 10.54 -27.67 39.56
C ASN A 396 10.39 -26.46 38.64
N TYR A 397 9.23 -26.24 38.01
CA TYR A 397 9.01 -25.09 37.15
C TYR A 397 9.05 -23.78 37.96
N GLN A 398 10.04 -22.94 37.69
CA GLN A 398 10.24 -21.67 38.41
C GLN A 398 9.67 -20.45 37.64
N GLY A 399 9.05 -20.68 36.49
CA GLY A 399 8.60 -19.62 35.58
C GLY A 399 9.65 -19.30 34.52
N ILE A 400 9.30 -18.42 33.59
CA ILE A 400 10.27 -17.89 32.62
C ILE A 400 11.18 -16.92 33.38
N TRP A 401 12.48 -17.20 33.37
CA TRP A 401 13.48 -16.38 34.05
C TRP A 401 13.51 -14.98 33.43
N LYS A 402 13.65 -13.97 34.28
CA LYS A 402 13.87 -12.58 33.88
C LYS A 402 14.99 -11.99 34.72
N PRO A 403 15.90 -11.19 34.15
CA PRO A 403 16.93 -10.51 34.92
C PRO A 403 16.33 -9.63 36.01
N ARG A 404 17.05 -9.46 37.12
CA ARG A 404 16.69 -8.50 38.17
C ARG A 404 16.64 -7.08 37.61
N LYS A 405 15.71 -6.28 38.12
CA LYS A 405 15.60 -4.87 37.78
C LYS A 405 16.53 -4.04 38.68
N ILE A 406 17.36 -3.21 38.08
CA ILE A 406 18.24 -2.25 38.75
C ILE A 406 17.84 -0.81 38.41
N PRO A 407 18.06 0.16 39.31
CA PRO A 407 17.84 1.57 39.00
C PRO A 407 18.65 2.00 37.79
N ASN A 408 18.01 2.70 36.85
CA ASN A 408 18.66 3.15 35.63
C ASN A 408 19.57 4.37 35.91
N PRO A 409 20.90 4.26 35.72
CA PRO A 409 21.81 5.39 35.95
C PRO A 409 21.55 6.58 35.00
N ASP A 410 21.05 6.29 33.79
CA ASP A 410 20.73 7.28 32.76
C ASP A 410 19.32 7.87 32.91
N PHE A 411 18.57 7.50 33.97
CA PHE A 411 17.22 8.00 34.20
C PHE A 411 17.19 9.54 34.29
N PHE A 412 16.35 10.19 33.50
CA PHE A 412 16.02 11.59 33.65
C PHE A 412 14.51 11.78 33.45
N GLU A 413 14.00 12.91 33.94
CA GLU A 413 12.59 13.26 33.84
C GLU A 413 12.49 14.65 33.21
N ASP A 414 12.03 14.69 31.96
CA ASP A 414 11.61 15.90 31.26
C ASP A 414 10.08 15.91 31.16
N LEU A 415 9.47 17.01 31.61
CA LEU A 415 8.02 17.20 31.63
C LEU A 415 7.55 18.12 30.50
N GLU A 416 8.47 18.83 29.83
CA GLU A 416 8.16 19.82 28.80
C GLU A 416 8.96 19.55 27.50
N PRO A 417 8.86 18.34 26.90
CA PRO A 417 9.56 18.02 25.65
C PRO A 417 9.18 18.93 24.47
N PHE A 418 8.06 19.64 24.56
CA PHE A 418 7.69 20.69 23.60
C PHE A 418 8.78 21.76 23.43
N LYS A 419 9.52 22.10 24.49
CA LYS A 419 10.60 23.12 24.47
C LYS A 419 11.87 22.59 23.81
N MET A 420 11.73 22.14 22.57
CA MET A 420 12.80 21.60 21.75
C MET A 420 13.65 22.71 21.09
N THR A 421 14.66 22.31 20.33
CA THR A 421 15.52 23.27 19.65
C THR A 421 14.73 24.10 18.63
N PRO A 422 14.91 25.43 18.58
CA PRO A 422 14.27 26.24 17.55
C PRO A 422 14.77 25.86 16.15
N PHE A 423 13.97 26.11 15.12
CA PHE A 423 14.32 25.86 13.72
C PHE A 423 14.26 27.14 12.89
N SER A 424 15.00 27.18 11.78
CA SER A 424 15.13 28.39 10.94
C SER A 424 15.02 28.15 9.44
N ALA A 425 14.92 26.90 9.01
CA ALA A 425 14.69 26.56 7.61
C ALA A 425 13.79 25.31 7.50
N VAL A 426 13.14 25.17 6.36
CA VAL A 426 12.43 23.95 5.94
C VAL A 426 13.24 23.32 4.81
N GLY A 427 13.34 21.99 4.81
CA GLY A 427 14.08 21.24 3.81
C GLY A 427 13.36 19.96 3.42
N LEU A 428 13.50 19.58 2.16
CA LEU A 428 13.06 18.32 1.60
C LEU A 428 14.33 17.54 1.27
N GLU A 429 14.60 16.47 2.01
CA GLU A 429 15.70 15.54 1.73
C GLU A 429 15.11 14.15 1.55
N LEU A 430 14.94 13.78 0.28
CA LEU A 430 14.10 12.68 -0.14
C LEU A 430 14.88 11.75 -1.06
N TRP A 431 14.64 10.46 -0.90
CA TRP A 431 14.98 9.46 -1.89
C TRP A 431 13.69 8.86 -2.41
N SER A 432 13.57 8.72 -3.73
CA SER A 432 12.38 8.16 -4.36
C SER A 432 12.72 7.35 -5.60
N MET A 433 12.13 6.15 -5.68
CA MET A 433 12.10 5.29 -6.87
C MET A 433 11.04 5.72 -7.87
N THR A 434 10.20 6.70 -7.55
CA THR A 434 9.16 7.21 -8.44
C THR A 434 9.34 8.70 -8.69
N SER A 435 9.17 9.12 -9.94
CA SER A 435 9.16 10.53 -10.36
C SER A 435 7.78 11.16 -10.20
N ASP A 436 7.74 12.48 -10.36
CA ASP A 436 6.56 13.33 -10.43
C ASP A 436 5.79 13.45 -9.11
N ILE A 437 6.50 13.46 -7.99
CA ILE A 437 5.90 13.80 -6.69
C ILE A 437 5.73 15.32 -6.65
N PHE A 438 4.49 15.76 -6.53
CA PHE A 438 4.11 17.17 -6.51
C PHE A 438 3.92 17.64 -5.07
N PHE A 439 4.55 18.76 -4.73
CA PHE A 439 4.49 19.41 -3.43
C PHE A 439 3.98 20.83 -3.58
N ASP A 440 3.07 21.25 -2.71
CA ASP A 440 2.53 22.60 -2.76
C ASP A 440 1.96 23.10 -1.42
N ASN A 441 1.63 24.39 -1.35
CA ASN A 441 0.91 25.06 -0.28
C ASN A 441 1.53 24.85 1.11
N PHE A 442 2.85 24.98 1.18
CA PHE A 442 3.58 24.96 2.44
C PHE A 442 3.19 26.16 3.31
N ILE A 443 2.77 25.90 4.55
CA ILE A 443 2.52 26.93 5.55
C ILE A 443 3.04 26.49 6.92
N ILE A 444 3.68 27.41 7.62
CA ILE A 444 4.06 27.25 9.02
C ILE A 444 3.51 28.43 9.82
N CYS A 445 2.63 28.16 10.77
CA CYS A 445 1.96 29.18 11.58
C CYS A 445 1.72 28.71 13.02
N THR A 446 1.09 29.57 13.83
CA THR A 446 0.74 29.29 15.23
C THR A 446 -0.75 29.23 15.50
N GLU A 447 -1.58 29.56 14.51
CA GLU A 447 -3.02 29.68 14.69
C GLU A 447 -3.74 28.72 13.75
N ARG A 448 -4.62 27.88 14.30
CA ARG A 448 -5.33 26.86 13.52
C ARG A 448 -6.24 27.47 12.46
N ALA A 449 -6.93 28.56 12.79
CA ALA A 449 -7.77 29.27 11.84
C ALA A 449 -6.99 29.73 10.59
N VAL A 450 -5.75 30.21 10.75
CA VAL A 450 -4.91 30.66 9.62
C VAL A 450 -4.52 29.48 8.72
N ALA A 451 -4.22 28.31 9.30
CA ALA A 451 -3.93 27.11 8.53
C ALA A 451 -5.17 26.55 7.81
N ASP A 452 -6.33 26.56 8.48
CA ASP A 452 -7.60 26.09 7.92
C ASP A 452 -8.07 27.01 6.78
N ASP A 453 -7.97 28.34 6.93
CA ASP A 453 -8.28 29.30 5.87
C ASP A 453 -7.37 29.08 4.65
N TRP A 454 -6.04 28.94 4.88
CA TRP A 454 -5.08 28.62 3.82
C TRP A 454 -5.37 27.28 3.13
N ALA A 455 -5.74 26.26 3.90
CA ALA A 455 -6.14 24.95 3.37
C ALA A 455 -7.37 25.07 2.46
N ASN A 456 -8.36 25.87 2.85
CA ASN A 456 -9.60 26.04 2.10
C ASN A 456 -9.37 26.84 0.82
N ASP A 457 -8.52 27.87 0.86
CA ASP A 457 -8.16 28.69 -0.29
C ASP A 457 -7.27 27.94 -1.31
N GLY A 458 -6.40 27.04 -0.85
CA GLY A 458 -5.56 26.19 -1.71
C GLY A 458 -6.22 24.83 -2.01
N TRP A 459 -5.86 23.81 -1.22
CA TRP A 459 -6.36 22.44 -1.32
C TRP A 459 -7.88 22.32 -1.47
N GLY A 460 -8.66 23.11 -0.73
CA GLY A 460 -10.12 23.10 -0.78
C GLY A 460 -10.68 23.39 -2.18
N LEU A 461 -10.05 24.31 -2.91
CA LEU A 461 -10.38 24.56 -4.32
C LEU A 461 -10.01 23.38 -5.21
N LYS A 462 -8.83 22.77 -5.00
CA LYS A 462 -8.37 21.60 -5.76
C LYS A 462 -9.32 20.43 -5.59
N LYS A 463 -9.66 20.09 -4.35
CA LYS A 463 -10.62 19.05 -4.02
C LYS A 463 -12.02 19.34 -4.59
N ALA A 464 -12.47 20.59 -4.57
CA ALA A 464 -13.74 20.97 -5.18
C ALA A 464 -13.72 20.82 -6.71
N ALA A 465 -12.61 21.17 -7.36
CA ALA A 465 -12.43 21.01 -8.79
C ALA A 465 -12.35 19.53 -9.19
N ASP A 466 -11.62 18.71 -8.44
CA ASP A 466 -11.53 17.26 -8.64
C ASP A 466 -12.90 16.60 -8.43
N GLY A 467 -13.61 16.93 -7.34
CA GLY A 467 -14.95 16.41 -7.08
C GLY A 467 -16.01 16.87 -8.08
N ALA A 468 -15.85 18.05 -8.70
CA ALA A 468 -16.72 18.51 -9.79
C ALA A 468 -16.40 17.85 -11.13
N ALA A 469 -15.14 17.45 -11.33
CA ALA A 469 -14.68 16.72 -12.52
C ALA A 469 -14.95 15.21 -12.42
N GLU A 470 -15.13 14.67 -11.22
CA GLU A 470 -15.57 13.28 -11.05
C GLU A 470 -16.97 13.09 -11.66
N PRO A 471 -17.14 12.12 -12.57
CA PRO A 471 -18.45 11.85 -13.11
C PRO A 471 -19.38 11.48 -11.95
N GLY A 472 -20.53 12.15 -11.83
CA GLY A 472 -21.54 11.77 -10.84
C GLY A 472 -21.95 10.31 -11.00
N VAL A 473 -22.75 9.77 -10.08
CA VAL A 473 -23.15 8.34 -10.06
C VAL A 473 -23.58 7.81 -11.44
N VAL A 474 -24.29 8.63 -12.23
CA VAL A 474 -24.71 8.28 -13.60
C VAL A 474 -23.53 8.18 -14.56
N GLY A 475 -22.56 9.10 -14.49
CA GLY A 475 -21.36 9.06 -15.32
C GLY A 475 -20.41 7.92 -14.94
N GLN A 476 -20.30 7.58 -13.64
CA GLN A 476 -19.59 6.38 -13.19
C GLN A 476 -20.25 5.10 -13.69
N MET A 477 -21.59 5.05 -13.67
CA MET A 477 -22.34 3.93 -14.25
C MET A 477 -22.11 3.84 -15.77
N MET A 478 -22.13 4.96 -16.49
CA MET A 478 -21.87 5.00 -17.94
C MET A 478 -20.44 4.54 -18.28
N ALA A 479 -19.42 5.08 -17.60
CA ALA A 479 -18.03 4.68 -17.82
C ALA A 479 -17.79 3.19 -17.49
N ALA A 480 -18.36 2.68 -16.39
CA ALA A 480 -18.30 1.27 -16.07
C ALA A 480 -18.99 0.39 -17.12
N ALA A 481 -20.08 0.87 -17.74
CA ALA A 481 -20.79 0.14 -18.78
C ALA A 481 -20.13 0.24 -20.16
N GLU A 482 -19.29 1.24 -20.41
CA GLU A 482 -18.39 1.28 -21.57
C GLU A 482 -17.27 0.23 -21.44
N GLU A 483 -16.66 0.09 -20.25
CA GLU A 483 -15.66 -0.97 -20.02
C GLU A 483 -16.27 -2.37 -19.99
N ARG A 484 -17.53 -2.50 -19.54
CA ARG A 484 -18.24 -3.78 -19.39
C ARG A 484 -19.65 -3.69 -19.97
N PRO A 485 -19.83 -3.96 -21.28
CA PRO A 485 -21.12 -3.77 -21.97
C PRO A 485 -22.32 -4.51 -21.35
N TRP A 486 -22.10 -5.63 -20.67
CA TRP A 486 -23.17 -6.39 -19.98
C TRP A 486 -23.83 -5.62 -18.83
N LEU A 487 -23.14 -4.62 -18.25
CA LEU A 487 -23.71 -3.78 -17.19
C LEU A 487 -24.89 -2.94 -17.69
N TRP A 488 -24.97 -2.61 -18.98
CA TRP A 488 -26.15 -1.95 -19.55
C TRP A 488 -27.42 -2.78 -19.39
N VAL A 489 -27.32 -4.10 -19.57
CA VAL A 489 -28.46 -5.02 -19.39
C VAL A 489 -28.89 -5.02 -17.92
N VAL A 490 -27.94 -5.02 -17.00
CA VAL A 490 -28.21 -4.98 -15.55
C VAL A 490 -28.88 -3.66 -15.16
N TYR A 491 -28.38 -2.52 -15.64
CA TYR A 491 -28.97 -1.21 -15.35
C TYR A 491 -30.38 -1.08 -15.92
N ILE A 492 -30.60 -1.53 -17.15
CA ILE A 492 -31.93 -1.56 -17.77
C ILE A 492 -32.87 -2.45 -16.96
N LEU A 493 -32.44 -3.62 -16.51
CA LEU A 493 -33.27 -4.50 -15.69
C LEU A 493 -33.61 -3.87 -14.33
N ILE A 494 -32.63 -3.26 -13.66
CA ILE A 494 -32.82 -2.62 -12.34
C ILE A 494 -33.73 -1.39 -12.43
N VAL A 495 -33.74 -0.65 -13.55
CA VAL A 495 -34.60 0.54 -13.71
C VAL A 495 -35.95 0.18 -14.33
N ALA A 496 -35.97 -0.66 -15.37
CA ALA A 496 -37.20 -1.01 -16.07
C ALA A 496 -38.10 -1.94 -15.25
N PHE A 497 -37.54 -2.85 -14.44
CA PHE A 497 -38.35 -3.79 -13.66
C PHE A 497 -39.18 -3.10 -12.56
N PRO A 498 -38.64 -2.19 -11.74
CA PRO A 498 -39.45 -1.42 -10.78
C PRO A 498 -40.45 -0.49 -11.47
N VAL A 499 -40.07 0.16 -12.57
CA VAL A 499 -41.00 1.04 -13.32
C VAL A 499 -42.14 0.21 -13.92
N PHE A 500 -41.85 -0.95 -14.48
CA PHE A 500 -42.85 -1.89 -14.99
C PHE A 500 -43.79 -2.37 -13.87
N LEU A 501 -43.25 -2.72 -12.70
CA LEU A 501 -44.07 -3.07 -11.53
C LEU A 501 -44.94 -1.90 -11.06
N VAL A 502 -44.42 -0.68 -11.01
CA VAL A 502 -45.18 0.52 -10.64
C VAL A 502 -46.30 0.80 -11.65
N VAL A 503 -46.03 0.68 -12.96
CA VAL A 503 -47.04 0.84 -14.01
C VAL A 503 -48.11 -0.25 -13.91
N LEU A 504 -47.74 -1.51 -13.67
CA LEU A 504 -48.71 -2.59 -13.45
C LEU A 504 -49.58 -2.33 -12.21
N PHE A 505 -48.98 -1.98 -11.08
CA PHE A 505 -49.74 -1.78 -9.84
C PHE A 505 -50.53 -0.47 -9.81
N CYS A 506 -50.08 0.59 -10.49
CA CYS A 506 -50.78 1.89 -10.52
C CYS A 506 -51.77 2.01 -11.70
N CYS A 507 -51.52 1.38 -12.85
CA CYS A 507 -52.38 1.49 -14.03
C CYS A 507 -53.38 0.35 -14.18
N SER A 508 -53.24 -0.78 -13.47
CA SER A 508 -54.27 -1.84 -13.45
C SER A 508 -55.40 -1.58 -12.42
N GLY A 509 -55.28 -0.51 -11.63
CA GLY A 509 -56.27 -0.10 -10.63
C GLY A 509 -57.41 0.78 -11.16
N LYS A 510 -58.00 0.48 -12.32
CA LYS A 510 -59.31 1.04 -12.72
C LYS A 510 -60.15 0.03 -13.51
N VAL A 511 -60.98 -0.72 -12.79
CA VAL A 511 -62.25 -1.23 -13.34
C VAL A 511 -63.37 -0.90 -12.34
N CYS A 512 -64.37 -0.22 -12.88
CA CYS A 512 -65.54 0.37 -12.26
C CYS A 512 -66.46 -0.65 -11.59
N ILE A 513 -67.07 -0.29 -10.46
CA ILE A 513 -68.40 -0.79 -10.09
C ILE A 513 -69.40 0.33 -10.40
N SER A 514 -70.17 0.12 -11.47
CA SER A 514 -71.42 0.81 -11.75
C SER A 514 -72.48 0.29 -10.78
N SER A 515 -73.07 1.15 -9.96
CA SER A 515 -74.31 0.85 -9.25
C SER A 515 -75.45 1.60 -9.96
N ASP A 516 -76.19 0.86 -10.79
CA ASP A 516 -77.45 1.33 -11.37
C ASP A 516 -78.47 1.62 -10.25
N ASN A 517 -78.95 2.86 -10.24
CA ASN A 517 -80.16 3.27 -9.56
C ASN A 517 -81.37 2.84 -10.41
N LYS A 518 -82.43 2.25 -9.82
CA LYS A 518 -83.84 2.63 -10.07
C LYS A 518 -84.86 1.83 -9.22
N TYR A 519 -85.50 2.59 -8.31
CA TYR A 519 -86.91 2.64 -7.86
C TYR A 519 -87.62 1.52 -7.05
N SER A 520 -87.93 1.90 -5.80
CA SER A 520 -89.18 1.82 -5.00
C SER A 520 -90.06 0.55 -4.98
N ILE A 521 -90.20 -0.02 -3.77
CA ILE A 521 -91.37 0.03 -2.86
C ILE A 521 -90.88 -0.22 -1.43
#